data_AF-A0A1X6MSR9-F1
#
_entry.id   AF-A0A1X6MSR9-F1
#
_cell.length_a   1.000
_cell.length_b   1.000
_cell.length_c   1.000
_cell.angle_alpha   90.00
_cell.angle_beta   90.00
_cell.angle_gamma   90.00
#
_symmetry.space_group_name_H-M   'P 1'
#
loop_
_entity.id
_entity.type
_entity.pdbx_description
1 polymer ?
#
loop_
_entity_poly.entity_id
_entity_poly.type
_entity_poly.pdbx_seq_one_letter_code
_entity_poly.pdbx_strand_id
1 'polypeptide(L)'
;MPESSNDNASSFNSNDSTAAKATYLALQSTDRCLPPGWTMYIHPRGWVYFRSEEYKIVFDEDIRVPETLERITSICIKENLSLLSGGQEFCIAGFNSNSALYLVIDHTQCTARYGFELSSATQPIHNIPLSRVLRHRQRYWHFVSQHPTHVSVPQDMLMYTVDIIKSYYFDNLTQGTKSTVPFTKAECEELLPSYVCLDNTSDRNMVSTNMFIAWILRETCNFRRAERYGALTFQQTEMHRQSTLRPHFVWQSSSRTSRNCLWILINGPLFGIPYSYLENVQRASEFQGRLSSLHQAWQTYTDQLTKEYSDFILVVSAIYLISQ
;
A
#
# COMPACT_ATOMS: atom_id res chain seq x y z
N MET A 1 -15.38 70.04 32.37
CA MET A 1 -15.77 68.64 32.10
C MET A 1 -15.29 68.27 30.71
N PRO A 2 -14.37 67.30 30.60
CA PRO A 2 -14.20 66.52 29.37
C PRO A 2 -14.45 65.02 29.65
N GLU A 3 -15.26 64.40 28.80
CA GLU A 3 -15.47 62.96 28.73
C GLU A 3 -14.24 62.31 28.09
N SER A 4 -13.58 61.40 28.82
CA SER A 4 -12.56 60.49 28.26
C SER A 4 -13.19 59.11 28.08
N SER A 5 -13.54 58.78 26.84
CA SER A 5 -13.94 57.45 26.40
C SER A 5 -12.70 56.54 26.33
N ASN A 6 -12.59 55.64 27.29
CA ASN A 6 -11.58 54.58 27.33
C ASN A 6 -12.05 53.40 26.47
N ASP A 7 -11.57 53.34 25.23
CA ASP A 7 -11.76 52.18 24.36
C ASP A 7 -10.82 51.05 24.81
N ASN A 8 -11.35 50.17 25.66
CA ASN A 8 -10.73 48.89 26.00
C ASN A 8 -10.74 47.97 24.77
N ALA A 9 -9.69 48.06 23.96
CA ALA A 9 -9.35 47.05 22.97
C ALA A 9 -8.94 45.76 23.70
N SER A 10 -9.89 44.84 23.86
CA SER A 10 -9.63 43.48 24.30
C SER A 10 -8.72 42.79 23.28
N SER A 11 -7.44 42.65 23.62
CA SER A 11 -6.49 41.81 22.91
C SER A 11 -6.97 40.36 22.99
N PHE A 12 -7.54 39.87 21.90
CA PHE A 12 -7.82 38.44 21.71
C PHE A 12 -6.48 37.73 21.56
N ASN A 13 -6.02 37.08 22.65
CA ASN A 13 -4.84 36.22 22.64
C ASN A 13 -5.11 34.98 21.78
N SER A 14 -4.59 34.96 20.56
CA SER A 14 -4.67 33.86 19.58
C SER A 14 -3.66 32.74 19.84
N ASN A 15 -3.39 32.40 21.11
CA ASN A 15 -2.41 31.37 21.47
C ASN A 15 -3.00 29.97 21.68
N ASP A 16 -4.29 29.76 21.44
CA ASP A 16 -4.93 28.44 21.56
C ASP A 16 -5.23 27.84 20.18
N SER A 17 -4.17 27.64 19.38
CA SER A 17 -4.23 26.94 18.08
C SER A 17 -4.40 25.42 18.22
N THR A 18 -4.54 24.94 19.45
CA THR A 18 -4.76 23.55 19.83
C THR A 18 -6.20 23.08 19.53
N ALA A 19 -7.16 23.99 19.43
CA ALA A 19 -8.59 23.67 19.22
C ALA A 19 -9.05 23.62 17.76
N ALA A 20 -8.37 24.27 16.82
CA ALA A 20 -8.80 24.30 15.41
C ALA A 20 -8.39 23.05 14.60
N LYS A 21 -7.45 22.25 15.11
CA LYS A 21 -6.93 21.00 14.50
C LYS A 21 -7.81 19.76 14.72
N ALA A 22 -8.94 19.90 15.41
CA ALA A 22 -9.93 18.84 15.64
C ALA A 22 -10.90 18.61 14.45
N THR A 23 -10.75 19.32 13.32
CA THR A 23 -11.93 19.76 12.56
C THR A 23 -12.24 19.01 11.24
N TYR A 24 -11.52 17.95 10.87
CA TYR A 24 -11.89 17.16 9.68
C TYR A 24 -12.06 15.66 9.94
N LEU A 25 -12.94 15.32 10.90
CA LEU A 25 -13.52 13.98 11.15
C LEU A 25 -12.92 13.17 12.32
N ALA A 26 -12.28 13.80 13.30
CA ALA A 26 -12.33 13.26 14.65
C ALA A 26 -13.71 13.60 15.22
N LEU A 27 -14.75 12.87 14.82
CA LEU A 27 -16.03 12.91 15.53
C LEU A 27 -15.72 12.61 17.00
N GLN A 28 -15.74 13.63 17.85
CA GLN A 28 -15.69 13.59 19.32
C GLN A 28 -16.90 12.82 19.92
N SER A 29 -17.52 11.90 19.18
CA SER A 29 -18.82 11.33 19.47
C SER A 29 -18.87 9.84 19.13
N THR A 30 -18.10 9.06 19.87
CA THR A 30 -18.61 7.85 20.56
C THR A 30 -17.64 7.47 21.69
N ASP A 31 -17.22 8.45 22.50
CA ASP A 31 -16.47 8.19 23.74
C ASP A 31 -17.31 7.44 24.80
N ARG A 32 -18.59 7.22 24.49
CA ARG A 32 -19.47 6.36 25.29
C ARG A 32 -19.00 4.92 25.10
N CYS A 33 -18.24 4.43 26.08
CA CYS A 33 -17.79 3.05 26.26
C CYS A 33 -16.42 2.66 25.66
N LEU A 34 -15.49 3.59 25.46
CA LEU A 34 -14.09 3.18 25.26
C LEU A 34 -13.46 2.79 26.61
N PRO A 35 -12.71 1.68 26.67
CA PRO A 35 -11.90 1.36 27.84
C PRO A 35 -10.87 2.47 28.12
N PRO A 36 -10.52 2.74 29.39
CA PRO A 36 -9.52 3.76 29.73
C PRO A 36 -8.19 3.53 28.99
N GLY A 37 -7.58 4.61 28.51
CA GLY A 37 -6.28 4.56 27.82
C GLY A 37 -6.34 4.20 26.33
N TRP A 38 -7.54 4.03 25.76
CA TRP A 38 -7.74 3.77 24.34
C TRP A 38 -8.27 4.98 23.59
N THR A 39 -7.85 5.12 22.33
CA THR A 39 -8.33 6.16 21.41
C THR A 39 -8.83 5.49 20.14
N MET A 40 -10.06 5.81 19.73
CA MET A 40 -10.62 5.37 18.46
C MET A 40 -10.26 6.36 17.36
N TYR A 41 -9.83 5.84 16.22
CA TYR A 41 -9.55 6.61 15.01
C TYR A 41 -10.47 6.14 13.87
N ILE A 42 -10.81 7.08 13.00
CA ILE A 42 -11.56 6.81 11.77
C ILE A 42 -10.57 6.93 10.60
N HIS A 43 -10.48 5.87 9.80
CA HIS A 43 -9.72 5.88 8.57
C HIS A 43 -10.44 6.74 7.51
N PRO A 44 -9.73 7.43 6.58
CA PRO A 44 -10.34 8.15 5.46
C PRO A 44 -11.27 7.33 4.54
N ARG A 45 -11.33 6.00 4.71
CA ARG A 45 -12.20 5.08 3.96
C ARG A 45 -13.44 4.66 4.76
N GLY A 46 -13.63 5.19 5.97
CA GLY A 46 -14.83 4.99 6.80
C GLY A 46 -14.78 3.85 7.82
N TRP A 47 -13.73 3.03 7.84
CA TRP A 47 -13.52 2.00 8.86
C TRP A 47 -12.81 2.57 10.10
N VAL A 48 -12.97 1.91 11.25
CA VAL A 48 -12.40 2.35 12.53
C VAL A 48 -11.29 1.42 12.99
N TYR A 49 -10.35 1.97 13.75
CA TYR A 49 -9.32 1.22 14.45
C TYR A 49 -9.02 1.89 15.79
N PHE A 50 -8.34 1.18 16.68
CA PHE A 50 -8.12 1.60 18.06
C PHE A 50 -6.63 1.63 18.37
N ARG A 51 -6.21 2.60 19.18
CA ARG A 51 -4.83 2.71 19.66
C ARG A 51 -4.81 2.87 21.17
N SER A 52 -3.92 2.14 21.83
CA SER A 52 -3.61 2.35 23.24
C SER A 52 -2.26 3.07 23.34
N GLU A 53 -2.24 4.26 23.97
CA GLU A 53 -1.00 4.99 24.23
C GLU A 53 -0.14 4.28 25.29
N GLU A 54 -0.80 3.72 26.32
CA GLU A 54 -0.12 3.02 27.42
C GLU A 54 0.66 1.80 26.93
N TYR A 55 0.05 0.97 26.08
CA TYR A 55 0.70 -0.23 25.55
C TYR A 55 1.41 -0.01 24.22
N LYS A 56 1.26 1.17 23.60
CA LYS A 56 1.71 1.48 22.24
C LYS A 56 1.25 0.41 21.23
N ILE A 57 -0.05 0.13 21.20
CA ILE A 57 -0.65 -0.88 20.33
C ILE A 57 -1.70 -0.24 19.44
N VAL A 58 -1.74 -0.66 18.18
CA VAL A 58 -2.77 -0.38 17.19
C VAL A 58 -3.51 -1.67 16.85
N PHE A 59 -4.83 -1.58 16.77
CA PHE A 59 -5.69 -2.73 16.62
C PHE A 59 -6.95 -2.45 15.79
N ASP A 60 -7.28 -3.39 14.91
CA ASP A 60 -8.35 -3.22 13.91
C ASP A 60 -9.71 -3.78 14.36
N GLU A 61 -9.76 -4.68 15.34
CA GLU A 61 -11.06 -5.20 15.84
C GLU A 61 -11.61 -4.33 16.98
N ASP A 62 -12.91 -4.46 17.22
CA ASP A 62 -13.63 -3.63 18.19
C ASP A 62 -13.28 -3.96 19.64
N ILE A 63 -12.51 -3.09 20.28
CA ILE A 63 -12.10 -3.22 21.70
C ILE A 63 -13.26 -3.04 22.68
N ARG A 64 -14.42 -2.54 22.23
CA ARG A 64 -15.60 -2.38 23.08
C ARG A 64 -16.24 -3.73 23.41
N VAL A 65 -15.92 -4.76 22.63
CA VAL A 65 -16.28 -6.16 22.93
C VAL A 65 -15.38 -6.66 24.07
N PRO A 66 -15.94 -7.02 25.25
CA PRO A 66 -15.15 -7.39 26.43
C PRO A 66 -14.17 -8.55 26.18
N GLU A 67 -14.59 -9.54 25.39
CA GLU A 67 -13.77 -10.72 25.02
C GLU A 67 -12.52 -10.33 24.22
N THR A 68 -12.67 -9.34 23.34
CA THR A 68 -11.56 -8.79 22.54
C THR A 68 -10.60 -8.01 23.42
N LEU A 69 -11.13 -7.17 24.31
CA LEU A 69 -10.32 -6.42 25.28
C LEU A 69 -9.54 -7.36 26.20
N GLU A 70 -10.20 -8.36 26.80
CA GLU A 70 -9.57 -9.34 27.68
C GLU A 70 -8.44 -10.08 26.98
N ARG A 71 -8.66 -10.49 25.72
CA ARG A 71 -7.64 -11.15 24.89
C ARG A 71 -6.43 -10.25 24.68
N ILE A 72 -6.63 -8.98 24.30
CA ILE A 72 -5.53 -8.03 24.10
C ILE A 72 -4.80 -7.78 25.42
N THR A 73 -5.53 -7.52 26.50
CA THR A 73 -4.94 -7.29 27.82
C THR A 73 -4.10 -8.48 28.28
N SER A 74 -4.58 -9.71 28.06
CA SER A 74 -3.82 -10.93 28.39
C SER A 74 -2.49 -11.01 27.62
N ILE A 75 -2.50 -10.60 26.36
CA ILE A 75 -1.30 -10.52 25.52
C ILE A 75 -0.36 -9.41 26.02
N CYS A 76 -0.89 -8.23 26.32
CA CYS A 76 -0.09 -7.10 26.84
C CYS A 76 0.66 -7.49 28.11
N ILE A 77 -0.03 -8.18 29.03
CA ILE A 77 0.55 -8.65 30.29
C ILE A 77 1.59 -9.74 30.04
N LYS A 78 1.26 -10.74 29.21
CA LYS A 78 2.14 -11.88 28.93
C LYS A 78 3.45 -11.46 28.26
N GLU A 79 3.36 -10.56 27.30
CA GLU A 79 4.49 -10.16 26.46
C GLU A 79 5.23 -8.92 27.00
N ASN A 80 4.73 -8.26 28.06
CA ASN A 80 5.34 -7.07 28.65
C ASN A 80 5.62 -5.95 27.62
N LEU A 81 4.57 -5.57 26.87
CA LEU A 81 4.67 -4.66 25.72
C LEU A 81 5.08 -3.23 26.09
N SER A 82 5.03 -2.88 27.38
CA SER A 82 5.46 -1.58 27.91
C SER A 82 6.95 -1.29 27.72
N LEU A 83 7.76 -2.28 27.31
CA LEU A 83 9.21 -2.13 27.11
C LEU A 83 9.60 -1.46 25.77
N LEU A 84 8.65 -1.15 24.88
CA LEU A 84 8.97 -0.51 23.61
C LEU A 84 9.62 0.87 23.81
N SER A 85 10.66 1.15 23.01
CA SER A 85 11.33 2.45 22.99
C SER A 85 10.39 3.56 22.48
N GLY A 86 10.80 4.82 22.68
CA GLY A 86 10.08 5.95 22.09
C GLY A 86 10.06 5.85 20.56
N GLY A 87 8.89 5.98 19.94
CA GLY A 87 8.73 5.90 18.48
C GLY A 87 8.53 4.48 17.92
N GLN A 88 8.32 3.48 18.76
CA GLN A 88 7.90 2.14 18.36
C GLN A 88 6.49 1.83 18.84
N GLU A 89 5.72 1.09 18.05
CA GLU A 89 4.40 0.58 18.41
C GLU A 89 4.16 -0.81 17.82
N PHE A 90 3.21 -1.56 18.37
CA PHE A 90 2.76 -2.82 17.82
C PHE A 90 1.48 -2.62 17.01
N CYS A 91 1.37 -3.32 15.89
CA CYS A 91 0.09 -3.53 15.21
C CYS A 91 -0.25 -5.02 15.30
N ILE A 92 -1.43 -5.33 15.83
CA ILE A 92 -1.94 -6.71 15.87
C ILE A 92 -2.81 -6.91 14.64
N ALA A 93 -2.28 -7.64 13.65
CA ALA A 93 -2.94 -7.85 12.35
C ALA A 93 -4.05 -8.92 12.39
N GLY A 94 -4.24 -9.59 13.53
CA GLY A 94 -5.30 -10.57 13.74
C GLY A 94 -4.92 -11.65 14.74
N PHE A 95 -5.95 -12.37 15.19
CA PHE A 95 -5.81 -13.52 16.08
C PHE A 95 -5.94 -14.82 15.30
N ASN A 96 -4.99 -15.73 15.49
CA ASN A 96 -5.22 -17.15 15.27
C ASN A 96 -5.47 -17.82 16.63
N SER A 97 -6.13 -18.98 16.62
CA SER A 97 -6.60 -19.75 17.78
C SER A 97 -5.66 -19.79 18.99
N ASN A 98 -4.33 -19.72 18.82
CA ASN A 98 -3.36 -19.65 19.91
C ASN A 98 -2.23 -18.60 19.74
N SER A 99 -2.28 -17.74 18.71
CA SER A 99 -1.20 -16.78 18.46
C SER A 99 -1.72 -15.53 17.75
N ALA A 100 -1.37 -14.35 18.25
CA ALA A 100 -1.54 -13.12 17.48
C ALA A 100 -0.35 -12.89 16.54
N LEU A 101 -0.65 -12.35 15.37
CA LEU A 101 0.38 -11.90 14.43
C LEU A 101 0.72 -10.44 14.74
N TYR A 102 1.86 -10.24 15.40
CA TYR A 102 2.36 -8.91 15.74
C TYR A 102 3.27 -8.37 14.64
N LEU A 103 3.04 -7.11 14.30
CA LEU A 103 3.91 -6.30 13.48
C LEU A 103 4.49 -5.19 14.36
N VAL A 104 5.80 -5.23 14.61
CA VAL A 104 6.51 -4.14 15.29
C VAL A 104 6.76 -3.03 14.28
N ILE A 105 6.28 -1.83 14.59
CA ILE A 105 6.41 -0.60 13.81
C ILE A 105 7.48 0.27 14.46
N ASP A 106 8.44 0.74 13.67
CA ASP A 106 9.43 1.74 14.09
C ASP A 106 9.25 2.98 13.21
N HIS A 107 8.67 4.04 13.79
CA HIS A 107 8.42 5.31 13.11
C HIS A 107 9.70 6.10 12.87
N THR A 108 10.72 5.92 13.71
CA THR A 108 12.00 6.64 13.57
C THR A 108 12.76 6.16 12.33
N GLN A 109 12.71 4.86 12.07
CA GLN A 109 13.39 4.21 10.95
C GLN A 109 12.49 4.02 9.73
N CYS A 110 11.18 4.25 9.89
CA CYS A 110 10.13 3.92 8.92
C CYS A 110 10.19 2.44 8.50
N THR A 111 10.29 1.52 9.47
CA THR A 111 10.39 0.08 9.22
C THR A 111 9.35 -0.71 10.00
N ALA A 112 8.93 -1.87 9.47
CA ALA A 112 8.03 -2.78 10.16
C ALA A 112 8.45 -4.25 10.00
N ARG A 113 8.35 -5.02 11.07
CA ARG A 113 8.84 -6.41 11.13
C ARG A 113 7.89 -7.31 11.91
N TYR A 114 7.74 -8.54 11.43
CA TYR A 114 6.96 -9.55 12.14
C TYR A 114 7.78 -10.13 13.28
N GLY A 115 7.07 -10.50 14.35
CA GLY A 115 7.62 -11.29 15.44
C GLY A 115 7.99 -10.47 16.68
N PHE A 116 8.20 -11.22 17.76
CA PHE A 116 8.36 -10.71 19.11
C PHE A 116 9.84 -10.61 19.56
N GLU A 117 10.80 -10.78 18.66
CA GLU A 117 12.22 -10.62 19.04
C GLU A 117 12.53 -9.14 19.32
N LEU A 118 12.19 -8.67 20.51
CA LEU A 118 12.51 -7.34 21.03
C LEU A 118 14.02 -7.10 21.03
N SER A 119 14.82 -8.14 21.28
CA SER A 119 16.29 -8.06 21.23
C SER A 119 16.81 -7.69 19.84
N SER A 120 16.06 -8.00 18.79
CA SER A 120 16.39 -7.64 17.40
C SER A 120 15.82 -6.27 17.00
N ALA A 121 15.00 -5.62 17.85
CA ALA A 121 14.32 -4.34 17.55
C ALA A 121 15.26 -3.16 17.44
N THR A 122 16.40 -3.26 18.12
CA THR A 122 17.41 -2.22 18.23
C THR A 122 18.58 -2.44 17.28
N GLN A 123 18.54 -3.45 16.41
CA GLN A 123 19.59 -3.60 15.40
C GLN A 123 19.53 -2.41 14.46
N PRO A 124 20.64 -1.65 14.33
CA PRO A 124 20.64 -0.50 13.47
C PRO A 124 20.56 -0.94 12.00
N ILE A 125 19.79 -0.20 11.19
CA ILE A 125 19.45 -0.53 9.79
C ILE A 125 20.69 -0.89 8.95
N HIS A 126 21.83 -0.26 9.20
CA HIS A 126 23.04 -0.43 8.40
C HIS A 126 23.61 -1.86 8.43
N ASN A 127 23.26 -2.67 9.43
CA ASN A 127 23.68 -4.08 9.52
C ASN A 127 22.74 -5.03 8.78
N ILE A 128 21.59 -4.55 8.30
CA ILE A 128 20.57 -5.36 7.66
C ILE A 128 20.79 -5.30 6.14
N PRO A 129 20.81 -6.45 5.42
CA PRO A 129 20.86 -6.44 3.96
C PRO A 129 19.77 -5.56 3.35
N LEU A 130 20.12 -4.77 2.35
CA LEU A 130 19.21 -3.78 1.73
C LEU A 130 17.88 -4.39 1.28
N SER A 131 17.88 -5.62 0.75
CA SER A 131 16.66 -6.33 0.36
C SER A 131 15.69 -6.59 1.52
N ARG A 132 16.21 -6.84 2.73
CA ARG A 132 15.41 -6.96 3.95
C ARG A 132 14.93 -5.60 4.42
N VAL A 133 15.78 -4.56 4.37
CA VAL A 133 15.38 -3.18 4.70
C VAL A 133 14.22 -2.71 3.82
N LEU A 134 14.30 -2.91 2.51
CA LEU A 134 13.21 -2.56 1.58
C LEU A 134 11.91 -3.28 1.91
N ARG A 135 11.98 -4.57 2.29
CA ARG A 135 10.81 -5.34 2.74
C ARG A 135 10.23 -4.78 4.05
N HIS A 136 11.07 -4.37 4.99
CA HIS A 136 10.61 -3.76 6.24
C HIS A 136 9.97 -2.39 6.01
N ARG A 137 10.57 -1.55 5.17
CA ARG A 137 10.00 -0.25 4.77
C ARG A 137 8.68 -0.41 4.01
N GLN A 138 8.59 -1.39 3.11
CA GLN A 138 7.34 -1.69 2.41
C GLN A 138 6.20 -2.01 3.39
N ARG A 139 6.47 -2.81 4.43
CA ARG A 139 5.48 -3.13 5.47
C ARG A 139 5.10 -1.92 6.30
N TYR A 140 6.07 -1.07 6.63
CA TYR A 140 5.81 0.18 7.34
C TYR A 140 4.88 1.09 6.55
N TRP A 141 5.19 1.34 5.28
CA TRP A 141 4.34 2.18 4.44
C TRP A 141 2.97 1.55 4.17
N HIS A 142 2.88 0.22 4.15
CA HIS A 142 1.59 -0.46 4.18
C HIS A 142 0.83 -0.14 5.47
N PHE A 143 1.45 -0.28 6.64
CA PHE A 143 0.86 0.06 7.92
C PHE A 143 0.36 1.52 7.98
N VAL A 144 1.20 2.49 7.59
CA VAL A 144 0.80 3.92 7.54
C VAL A 144 -0.37 4.14 6.58
N SER A 145 -0.40 3.42 5.45
CA SER A 145 -1.54 3.52 4.52
C SER A 145 -2.84 2.97 5.07
N GLN A 146 -2.79 2.04 6.03
CA GLN A 146 -3.95 1.48 6.73
C GLN A 146 -4.32 2.26 8.00
N HIS A 147 -3.41 3.05 8.56
CA HIS A 147 -3.64 3.81 9.80
C HIS A 147 -3.11 5.25 9.72
N PRO A 148 -3.49 6.05 8.71
CA PRO A 148 -2.86 7.34 8.45
C PRO A 148 -3.24 8.43 9.45
N THR A 149 -4.32 8.22 10.22
CA THR A 149 -4.93 9.25 11.09
C THR A 149 -4.10 9.54 12.34
N HIS A 150 -3.49 8.53 12.95
CA HIS A 150 -2.69 8.71 14.17
C HIS A 150 -1.19 8.82 13.91
N VAL A 151 -0.73 8.40 12.72
CA VAL A 151 0.68 8.44 12.35
C VAL A 151 1.03 9.79 11.75
N SER A 152 2.05 10.45 12.29
CA SER A 152 2.65 11.64 11.69
C SER A 152 3.79 11.23 10.77
N VAL A 153 3.73 11.59 9.48
CA VAL A 153 4.83 11.34 8.55
C VAL A 153 5.90 12.43 8.71
N PRO A 154 7.20 12.09 8.81
CA PRO A 154 8.27 13.09 8.88
C PRO A 154 8.29 13.99 7.64
N GLN A 155 8.56 15.29 7.83
CA GLN A 155 8.55 16.27 6.73
C GLN A 155 9.54 15.94 5.62
N ASP A 156 10.69 15.38 5.98
CA ASP A 156 11.72 14.96 5.02
C ASP A 156 11.20 13.90 4.02
N MET A 157 10.19 13.13 4.41
CA MET A 157 9.58 12.11 3.55
C MET A 157 8.76 12.74 2.43
N LEU A 158 8.19 13.93 2.63
CA LEU A 158 7.49 14.67 1.57
C LEU A 158 8.47 15.03 0.45
N MET A 159 9.59 15.67 0.81
CA MET A 159 10.64 16.05 -0.13
C MET A 159 11.27 14.82 -0.80
N TYR A 160 11.50 13.77 -0.04
CA TYR A 160 11.99 12.49 -0.58
C TYR A 160 11.02 11.89 -1.62
N THR A 161 9.71 11.98 -1.37
CA THR A 161 8.70 11.47 -2.28
C THR A 161 8.65 12.29 -3.58
N VAL A 162 8.75 13.62 -3.50
CA VAL A 162 8.84 14.50 -4.67
C VAL A 162 10.07 14.17 -5.52
N ASP A 163 11.23 13.95 -4.88
CA ASP A 163 12.45 13.56 -5.59
C ASP A 163 12.31 12.22 -6.32
N ILE A 164 11.68 11.23 -5.68
CA ILE A 164 11.37 9.93 -6.31
C ILE A 164 10.50 10.11 -7.56
N ILE A 165 9.42 10.90 -7.48
CA ILE A 165 8.51 11.12 -8.61
C ILE A 165 9.23 11.84 -9.75
N LYS A 166 10.06 12.85 -9.44
CA LYS A 166 10.89 13.54 -10.43
C LYS A 166 11.88 12.57 -11.09
N SER A 167 12.53 11.72 -10.32
CA SER A 167 13.44 10.69 -10.83
C SER A 167 12.72 9.75 -11.80
N TYR A 168 11.51 9.29 -11.46
CA TYR A 168 10.69 8.47 -12.36
C TYR A 168 10.24 9.24 -13.60
N TYR A 169 9.84 10.50 -13.47
CA TYR A 169 9.52 11.36 -14.61
C TYR A 169 10.70 11.48 -15.59
N PHE A 170 11.91 11.71 -15.08
CA PHE A 170 13.12 11.78 -15.91
C PHE A 170 13.50 10.44 -16.53
N ASP A 171 13.31 9.34 -15.81
CA ASP A 171 13.50 7.99 -16.37
C ASP A 171 12.54 7.74 -17.55
N ASN A 172 11.26 8.13 -17.39
CA ASN A 172 10.26 8.08 -18.45
C ASN A 172 10.63 8.95 -19.67
N LEU A 173 11.16 10.15 -19.45
CA LEU A 173 11.59 11.03 -20.55
C LEU A 173 12.80 10.47 -21.31
N THR A 174 13.75 9.86 -20.60
CA THR A 174 15.01 9.38 -21.19
C THR A 174 14.87 8.01 -21.84
N GLN A 175 14.10 7.10 -21.23
CA GLN A 175 13.94 5.72 -21.71
C GLN A 175 12.62 5.50 -22.49
N GLY A 176 11.67 6.43 -22.41
CA GLY A 176 10.40 6.36 -23.12
C GLY A 176 9.59 5.12 -22.75
N THR A 177 9.30 4.29 -23.77
CA THR A 177 8.57 3.02 -23.60
C THR A 177 9.40 1.91 -22.95
N LYS A 178 10.73 2.08 -22.85
CA LYS A 178 11.62 1.11 -22.20
C LYS A 178 11.73 1.31 -20.69
N SER A 179 11.21 2.42 -20.17
CA SER A 179 11.22 2.70 -18.74
C SER A 179 10.41 1.65 -17.97
N THR A 180 11.00 1.13 -16.92
CA THR A 180 10.41 0.11 -16.03
C THR A 180 9.84 0.71 -14.75
N VAL A 181 9.94 2.02 -14.56
CA VAL A 181 9.53 2.70 -13.32
C VAL A 181 8.02 2.57 -13.08
N PRO A 182 7.59 2.59 -11.79
CA PRO A 182 6.22 2.20 -11.44
C PRO A 182 5.15 3.18 -11.90
N PHE A 183 5.52 4.45 -12.12
CA PHE A 183 4.62 5.50 -12.58
C PHE A 183 4.96 5.94 -14.00
N THR A 184 3.96 6.07 -14.84
CA THR A 184 4.06 6.64 -16.18
C THR A 184 4.42 8.13 -16.13
N LYS A 185 4.84 8.67 -17.28
CA LYS A 185 5.05 10.11 -17.42
C LYS A 185 3.81 10.93 -17.03
N ALA A 186 2.64 10.54 -17.55
CA ALA A 186 1.38 11.23 -17.29
C ALA A 186 1.00 11.18 -15.80
N GLU A 187 1.13 10.01 -15.15
CA GLU A 187 0.91 9.89 -13.71
C GLU A 187 1.89 10.79 -12.93
N CYS A 188 3.17 10.85 -13.30
CA CYS A 188 4.11 11.77 -12.66
C CYS A 188 3.70 13.25 -12.82
N GLU A 189 3.21 13.65 -14.00
CA GLU A 189 2.71 15.02 -14.26
C GLU A 189 1.45 15.35 -13.47
N GLU A 190 0.59 14.38 -13.20
CA GLU A 190 -0.59 14.53 -12.34
C GLU A 190 -0.24 14.56 -10.85
N LEU A 191 0.73 13.74 -10.44
CA LEU A 191 1.16 13.64 -9.04
C LEU A 191 1.91 14.90 -8.59
N LEU A 192 2.81 15.46 -9.41
CA LEU A 192 3.66 16.59 -9.02
C LEU A 192 2.90 17.86 -8.56
N PRO A 193 1.84 18.35 -9.24
CA PRO A 193 1.05 19.49 -8.80
C PRO A 193 0.37 19.27 -7.44
N SER A 194 -0.06 18.04 -7.15
CA SER A 194 -0.67 17.72 -5.86
C SER A 194 0.29 18.01 -4.70
N TYR A 195 1.59 17.78 -4.88
CA TYR A 195 2.62 18.09 -3.88
C TYR A 195 2.83 19.59 -3.66
N VAL A 196 2.77 20.40 -4.72
CA VAL A 196 2.89 21.86 -4.59
C VAL A 196 1.72 22.41 -3.76
N CYS A 197 0.53 21.83 -3.91
CA CYS A 197 -0.61 22.18 -3.07
C CYS A 197 -0.34 21.82 -1.59
N LEU A 198 0.20 20.63 -1.33
CA LEU A 198 0.49 20.14 0.02
C LEU A 198 1.57 20.96 0.75
N ASP A 199 2.64 21.36 0.06
CA ASP A 199 3.74 22.14 0.65
C ASP A 199 3.29 23.54 1.11
N ASN A 200 2.29 24.11 0.43
CA ASN A 200 1.72 25.41 0.77
C ASN A 200 0.74 25.37 1.95
N THR A 201 0.30 24.19 2.38
CA THR A 201 -0.62 24.08 3.52
C THR A 201 0.13 24.18 4.84
N SER A 202 -0.29 25.10 5.71
CA SER A 202 0.28 25.23 7.06
C SER A 202 0.04 23.99 7.94
N ASP A 203 -0.89 23.11 7.55
CA ASP A 203 -1.20 21.89 8.29
C ASP A 203 -0.36 20.70 7.80
N ARG A 204 0.78 20.51 8.47
CA ARG A 204 1.79 19.52 8.08
C ARG A 204 1.38 18.06 8.31
N ASN A 205 0.26 17.81 9.00
CA ASN A 205 -0.19 16.47 9.41
C ASN A 205 -1.56 16.10 8.82
N MET A 206 -1.83 16.53 7.60
CA MET A 206 -3.07 16.11 6.92
C MET A 206 -3.07 14.59 6.66
N VAL A 207 -4.15 13.93 7.07
CA VAL A 207 -4.31 12.48 6.94
C VAL A 207 -4.24 12.02 5.47
N SER A 208 -4.79 12.82 4.56
CA SER A 208 -4.71 12.59 3.11
C SER A 208 -3.26 12.60 2.62
N THR A 209 -2.45 13.54 3.09
CA THR A 209 -1.01 13.63 2.78
C THR A 209 -0.27 12.39 3.28
N ASN A 210 -0.51 11.97 4.52
CA ASN A 210 0.12 10.79 5.10
C ASN A 210 -0.21 9.53 4.28
N MET A 211 -1.48 9.35 3.93
CA MET A 211 -1.95 8.22 3.13
C MET A 211 -1.34 8.23 1.72
N PHE A 212 -1.25 9.40 1.10
CA PHE A 212 -0.68 9.58 -0.23
C PHE A 212 0.82 9.29 -0.28
N ILE A 213 1.59 9.87 0.65
CA ILE A 213 3.03 9.58 0.80
C ILE A 213 3.26 8.09 1.06
N ALA A 214 2.48 7.50 1.97
CA ALA A 214 2.60 6.09 2.28
C ALA A 214 2.34 5.19 1.06
N TRP A 215 1.34 5.54 0.23
CA TRP A 215 1.09 4.82 -1.01
C TRP A 215 2.29 4.88 -1.97
N ILE A 216 2.83 6.07 -2.27
CA ILE A 216 3.97 6.19 -3.21
C ILE A 216 5.21 5.49 -2.68
N LEU A 217 5.53 5.67 -1.40
CA LEU A 217 6.72 5.05 -0.81
C LEU A 217 6.59 3.52 -0.72
N ARG A 218 5.37 3.00 -0.53
CA ARG A 218 5.10 1.56 -0.60
C ARG A 218 5.34 1.02 -2.01
N GLU A 219 4.80 1.68 -3.05
CA GLU A 219 5.00 1.25 -4.44
C GLU A 219 6.47 1.37 -4.85
N THR A 220 7.15 2.43 -4.42
CA THR A 220 8.60 2.61 -4.61
C THR A 220 9.41 1.48 -3.97
N CYS A 221 9.10 1.10 -2.73
CA CYS A 221 9.77 -0.01 -2.06
C CYS A 221 9.52 -1.35 -2.78
N ASN A 222 8.30 -1.56 -3.26
CA ASN A 222 7.94 -2.76 -4.03
C ASN A 222 8.72 -2.84 -5.34
N PHE A 223 8.73 -1.75 -6.11
CA PHE A 223 9.48 -1.63 -7.35
C PHE A 223 10.98 -1.84 -7.14
N ARG A 224 11.60 -1.13 -6.19
CA ARG A 224 13.03 -1.28 -5.88
C ARG A 224 13.39 -2.71 -5.49
N ARG A 225 12.49 -3.42 -4.81
CA ARG A 225 12.69 -4.82 -4.45
C ARG A 225 12.64 -5.73 -5.69
N ALA A 226 11.70 -5.50 -6.60
CA ALA A 226 11.58 -6.24 -7.86
C ALA A 226 12.84 -6.05 -8.73
N GLU A 227 13.31 -4.80 -8.89
CA GLU A 227 14.51 -4.45 -9.66
C GLU A 227 15.84 -4.79 -8.95
N ARG A 228 15.80 -5.47 -7.79
CA ARG A 228 16.99 -5.81 -6.99
C ARG A 228 17.88 -4.59 -6.73
N TYR A 229 17.26 -3.46 -6.40
CA TYR A 229 17.90 -2.17 -6.21
C TYR A 229 19.16 -2.26 -5.34
N GLY A 230 20.27 -1.74 -5.86
CA GLY A 230 21.58 -1.74 -5.19
C GLY A 230 22.32 -3.08 -5.18
N ALA A 231 21.75 -4.16 -5.70
CA ALA A 231 22.40 -5.48 -5.74
C ALA A 231 23.07 -5.83 -7.08
N LEU A 232 22.76 -5.10 -8.14
CA LEU A 232 23.25 -5.34 -9.50
C LEU A 232 24.10 -4.16 -9.99
N THR A 233 25.16 -4.45 -10.75
CA THR A 233 25.90 -3.42 -11.50
C THR A 233 25.09 -2.94 -12.71
N PHE A 234 25.47 -1.82 -13.31
CA PHE A 234 24.79 -1.28 -14.49
C PHE A 234 24.59 -2.32 -15.60
N GLN A 235 25.66 -3.04 -15.97
CA GLN A 235 25.60 -4.06 -17.02
C GLN A 235 24.68 -5.22 -16.64
N GLN A 236 24.69 -5.66 -15.38
CA GLN A 236 23.81 -6.71 -14.89
C GLN A 236 22.34 -6.28 -14.87
N THR A 237 22.07 -5.03 -14.50
CA THR A 237 20.72 -4.45 -14.54
C THR A 237 20.19 -4.42 -15.97
N GLU A 238 21.02 -4.00 -16.94
CA GLU A 238 20.62 -3.98 -18.35
C GLU A 238 20.35 -5.39 -18.88
N MET A 239 21.21 -6.37 -18.57
CA MET A 239 20.97 -7.77 -18.91
C MET A 239 19.67 -8.30 -18.26
N HIS A 240 19.42 -7.94 -17.00
CA HIS A 240 18.21 -8.33 -16.29
C HIS A 240 16.96 -7.74 -16.95
N ARG A 241 16.96 -6.45 -17.28
CA ARG A 241 15.85 -5.80 -18.00
C ARG A 241 15.61 -6.42 -19.36
N GLN A 242 16.67 -6.70 -20.12
CA GLN A 242 16.56 -7.39 -21.40
C GLN A 242 16.01 -8.82 -21.24
N SER A 243 16.34 -9.52 -20.14
CA SER A 243 15.76 -10.82 -19.85
C SER A 243 14.27 -10.73 -19.51
N THR A 244 13.84 -9.69 -18.81
CA THR A 244 12.44 -9.48 -18.41
C THR A 244 11.57 -9.00 -19.57
N LEU A 245 12.14 -8.23 -20.51
CA LEU A 245 11.48 -7.81 -21.74
C LEU A 245 11.29 -8.95 -22.75
N ARG A 246 12.08 -10.03 -22.64
CA ARG A 246 11.81 -11.21 -23.45
C ARG A 246 10.53 -11.84 -22.90
N PRO A 247 9.48 -12.03 -23.73
CA PRO A 247 8.31 -12.75 -23.29
C PRO A 247 8.78 -14.09 -22.77
N HIS A 248 8.63 -14.31 -21.45
CA HIS A 248 8.89 -15.61 -20.87
C HIS A 248 7.82 -16.53 -21.44
N PHE A 249 8.15 -17.20 -22.55
CA PHE A 249 7.46 -18.42 -22.90
C PHE A 249 7.75 -19.35 -21.73
N VAL A 250 6.78 -19.49 -20.82
CA VAL A 250 6.83 -20.46 -19.74
C VAL A 250 6.79 -21.81 -20.44
N TRP A 251 7.96 -22.36 -20.75
CA TRP A 251 8.10 -23.76 -21.13
C TRP A 251 7.82 -24.55 -19.86
N GLN A 252 6.53 -24.75 -19.56
CA GLN A 252 6.10 -25.65 -18.51
C GLN A 252 6.65 -27.04 -18.84
N SER A 253 7.62 -27.48 -18.05
CA SER A 253 8.10 -28.86 -17.98
C SER A 253 7.01 -29.77 -17.42
N SER A 254 5.85 -29.79 -18.07
CA SER A 254 4.86 -30.84 -17.87
C SER A 254 5.36 -32.09 -18.59
N SER A 255 5.18 -33.25 -17.95
CA SER A 255 5.45 -34.52 -18.60
C SER A 255 4.71 -34.56 -19.94
N ARG A 256 5.36 -35.08 -20.99
CA ARG A 256 4.83 -35.11 -22.36
C ARG A 256 3.40 -35.66 -22.43
N THR A 257 3.09 -36.62 -21.57
CA THR A 257 1.78 -37.29 -21.44
C THR A 257 0.73 -36.42 -20.78
N SER A 258 1.03 -35.75 -19.67
CA SER A 258 0.08 -34.84 -19.03
C SER A 258 -0.24 -33.64 -19.92
N ARG A 259 0.74 -33.15 -20.69
CA ARG A 259 0.52 -32.07 -21.67
C ARG A 259 -0.46 -32.48 -22.76
N ASN A 260 -0.32 -33.69 -23.30
CA ASN A 260 -1.23 -34.17 -24.34
C ASN A 260 -2.65 -34.40 -23.81
N CYS A 261 -2.80 -34.94 -22.59
CA CYS A 261 -4.11 -35.17 -22.00
C CYS A 261 -4.84 -33.86 -21.68
N LEU A 262 -4.15 -32.90 -21.04
CA LEU A 262 -4.67 -31.55 -20.82
C LEU A 262 -4.97 -30.85 -22.14
N TRP A 263 -4.11 -31.00 -23.14
CA TRP A 263 -4.33 -30.39 -24.46
C TRP A 263 -5.60 -30.94 -25.12
N ILE A 264 -5.87 -32.25 -25.05
CA ILE A 264 -7.10 -32.83 -25.62
C ILE A 264 -8.34 -32.39 -24.81
N LEU A 265 -8.27 -32.45 -23.48
CA LEU A 265 -9.38 -32.07 -22.60
C LEU A 265 -9.73 -30.58 -22.66
N ILE A 266 -8.73 -29.72 -22.88
CA ILE A 266 -8.92 -28.28 -22.98
C ILE A 266 -9.32 -27.89 -24.41
N ASN A 267 -8.69 -28.44 -25.44
CA ASN A 267 -8.95 -28.01 -26.83
C ASN A 267 -10.17 -28.69 -27.46
N GLY A 268 -10.59 -29.87 -26.98
CA GLY A 268 -11.75 -30.57 -27.53
C GLY A 268 -13.06 -29.82 -27.26
N PRO A 269 -13.54 -29.77 -26.00
CA PRO A 269 -14.83 -29.17 -25.68
C PRO A 269 -14.80 -27.63 -25.60
N LEU A 270 -13.64 -27.02 -25.32
CA LEU A 270 -13.55 -25.58 -25.07
C LEU A 270 -12.86 -24.82 -26.22
N PHE A 271 -12.65 -25.46 -27.38
CA PHE A 271 -12.10 -24.85 -28.59
C PHE A 271 -10.81 -24.03 -28.39
N GLY A 272 -10.02 -24.37 -27.36
CA GLY A 272 -8.76 -23.67 -27.04
C GLY A 272 -8.89 -22.35 -26.26
N ILE A 273 -10.11 -21.90 -25.92
CA ILE A 273 -10.37 -20.69 -25.13
C ILE A 273 -9.59 -20.63 -23.81
N PRO A 274 -9.43 -21.74 -23.04
CA PRO A 274 -8.70 -21.69 -21.78
C PRO A 274 -7.21 -21.41 -21.97
N TYR A 275 -6.64 -21.73 -23.14
CA TYR A 275 -5.22 -21.51 -23.40
C TYR A 275 -4.92 -20.02 -23.63
N SER A 276 -5.73 -19.36 -24.46
CA SER A 276 -5.68 -17.91 -24.67
C SER A 276 -6.00 -17.15 -23.37
N TYR A 277 -6.93 -17.64 -22.54
CA TYR A 277 -7.19 -17.07 -21.22
C TYR A 277 -6.00 -17.21 -20.27
N LEU A 278 -5.44 -18.41 -20.15
CA LEU A 278 -4.34 -18.67 -19.22
C LEU A 278 -3.07 -17.93 -19.63
N GLU A 279 -2.80 -17.79 -20.93
CA GLU A 279 -1.70 -16.97 -21.44
C GLU A 279 -1.89 -15.49 -21.10
N ASN A 280 -3.11 -14.95 -21.25
CA ASN A 280 -3.37 -13.55 -20.91
C ASN A 280 -3.42 -13.30 -19.40
N VAL A 281 -3.92 -14.24 -18.60
CA VAL A 281 -3.84 -14.19 -17.14
C VAL A 281 -2.40 -14.30 -16.67
N GLN A 282 -1.58 -15.16 -17.27
CA GLN A 282 -0.16 -15.25 -16.95
C GLN A 282 0.55 -13.94 -17.31
N ARG A 283 0.36 -13.42 -18.52
CA ARG A 283 0.90 -12.10 -18.92
C ARG A 283 0.44 -10.97 -18.00
N ALA A 284 -0.82 -10.99 -17.55
CA ALA A 284 -1.34 -10.01 -16.61
C ALA A 284 -0.76 -10.19 -15.20
N SER A 285 -0.52 -11.43 -14.76
CA SER A 285 0.03 -11.74 -13.43
C SER A 285 1.54 -11.52 -13.33
N GLU A 286 2.27 -11.71 -14.43
CA GLU A 286 3.72 -11.46 -14.55
C GLU A 286 4.03 -10.00 -14.85
N PHE A 287 2.99 -9.18 -15.11
CA PHE A 287 3.15 -7.77 -15.35
C PHE A 287 3.59 -7.04 -14.07
N GLN A 288 4.90 -6.92 -13.89
CA GLN A 288 5.54 -6.15 -12.81
C GLN A 288 5.64 -4.63 -13.14
N GLY A 289 4.87 -4.14 -14.11
CA GLY A 289 4.93 -2.77 -14.63
C GLY A 289 3.65 -1.95 -14.44
N ARG A 290 3.58 -0.82 -15.17
CA ARG A 290 2.54 0.23 -15.09
C ARG A 290 1.10 -0.33 -15.15
N LEU A 291 0.27 0.03 -14.17
CA LEU A 291 -1.14 -0.40 -14.07
C LEU A 291 -1.97 -0.04 -15.31
N SER A 292 -1.70 1.12 -15.93
CA SER A 292 -2.37 1.56 -17.14
C SER A 292 -2.17 0.62 -18.33
N SER A 293 -0.95 0.08 -18.51
CA SER A 293 -0.71 -0.93 -19.54
C SER A 293 -1.40 -2.26 -19.24
N LEU A 294 -1.52 -2.65 -17.97
CA LEU A 294 -2.29 -3.83 -17.59
C LEU A 294 -3.78 -3.63 -17.88
N HIS A 295 -4.33 -2.46 -17.54
CA HIS A 295 -5.73 -2.14 -17.83
C HIS A 295 -5.99 -2.13 -19.34
N GLN A 296 -5.13 -1.50 -20.12
CA GLN A 296 -5.27 -1.47 -21.58
C GLN A 296 -5.13 -2.87 -22.19
N ALA A 297 -4.16 -3.67 -21.74
CA ALA A 297 -4.00 -5.05 -22.18
C ALA A 297 -5.23 -5.90 -21.83
N TRP A 298 -5.77 -5.72 -20.62
CA TRP A 298 -6.98 -6.40 -20.17
C TRP A 298 -8.21 -5.97 -20.95
N GLN A 299 -8.36 -4.67 -21.24
CA GLN A 299 -9.44 -4.15 -22.05
C GLN A 299 -9.38 -4.72 -23.47
N THR A 300 -8.20 -4.65 -24.10
CA THR A 300 -7.97 -5.23 -25.44
C THR A 300 -8.30 -6.72 -25.46
N TYR A 301 -7.91 -7.45 -24.41
CA TYR A 301 -8.23 -8.86 -24.27
C TYR A 301 -9.74 -9.12 -24.11
N THR A 302 -10.42 -8.33 -23.28
CA THR A 302 -11.87 -8.45 -23.06
C THR A 302 -12.63 -8.14 -24.35
N ASP A 303 -12.20 -7.13 -25.11
CA ASP A 303 -12.78 -6.78 -26.40
C ASP A 303 -12.60 -7.92 -27.42
N GLN A 304 -11.39 -8.51 -27.46
CA GLN A 304 -11.12 -9.67 -28.30
C GLN A 304 -12.00 -10.86 -27.92
N LEU A 305 -12.10 -11.19 -26.63
CA LEU A 305 -12.90 -12.30 -26.13
C LEU A 305 -14.40 -12.10 -26.42
N THR A 306 -14.89 -10.88 -26.24
CA THR A 306 -16.28 -10.53 -26.54
C THR A 306 -16.58 -10.71 -28.03
N LYS A 307 -15.65 -10.31 -28.90
CA LYS A 307 -15.75 -10.50 -30.34
C LYS A 307 -15.77 -11.99 -30.70
N GLU A 308 -14.81 -12.76 -30.20
CA GLU A 308 -14.72 -14.21 -30.45
C GLU A 308 -16.00 -14.95 -29.98
N TYR A 309 -16.54 -14.57 -28.83
CA TYR A 309 -17.77 -15.15 -28.30
C TYR A 309 -19.01 -14.77 -29.12
N SER A 310 -19.09 -13.52 -29.59
CA SER A 310 -20.14 -13.07 -30.49
C SER A 310 -20.11 -13.82 -31.82
N ASP A 311 -18.93 -13.99 -32.41
CA ASP A 311 -18.74 -14.74 -33.66
C ASP A 311 -19.12 -16.23 -33.48
N PHE A 312 -18.78 -16.82 -32.34
CA PHE A 312 -19.18 -18.18 -31.99
C PHE A 312 -20.70 -18.35 -31.90
N ILE A 313 -21.40 -17.44 -31.21
CA ILE A 313 -22.86 -17.47 -31.10
C ILE A 313 -23.50 -17.36 -32.49
N LEU A 314 -22.98 -16.49 -33.36
CA LEU A 314 -23.48 -16.35 -34.72
C LEU A 314 -23.34 -17.65 -35.52
N VAL A 315 -22.19 -18.34 -35.43
CA VAL A 315 -21.98 -19.62 -36.12
C VAL A 315 -22.91 -20.71 -35.57
N VAL A 316 -23.04 -20.84 -34.25
CA VAL A 316 -23.94 -21.83 -33.63
C VAL A 316 -25.39 -21.56 -34.03
N SER A 317 -25.82 -20.30 -34.03
CA SER A 317 -27.17 -19.89 -34.44
C SER A 317 -27.43 -20.23 -35.91
N ALA A 318 -26.45 -20.01 -36.79
CA ALA A 318 -26.55 -20.35 -38.20
C ALA A 318 -26.64 -21.86 -38.44
N ILE A 319 -25.84 -22.67 -37.74
CA ILE A 319 -25.90 -24.14 -37.82
C ILE A 319 -27.26 -24.65 -37.32
N TYR A 320 -27.75 -24.10 -36.21
CA TYR A 320 -29.06 -24.46 -35.67
C TYR A 320 -30.19 -24.18 -36.66
N LEU A 321 -30.16 -23.02 -37.33
CA LEU A 321 -31.14 -22.66 -38.37
C LEU A 321 -31.11 -23.60 -39.58
N ILE A 322 -29.93 -24.08 -40.00
CA ILE A 322 -29.80 -25.02 -41.12
C ILE A 322 -30.33 -26.42 -40.74
N SER A 323 -30.31 -26.76 -39.45
CA SER A 323 -30.75 -28.08 -38.97
C SER A 323 -32.27 -28.24 -38.79
N GLN A 324 -33.04 -27.15 -38.91
CA GLN A 324 -34.51 -27.17 -38.88
C GLN A 324 -35.10 -27.33 -40.28
#